data_AF-A0A0M3G8G9-F1
#
_entry.id   AF-A0A0M3G8G9-F1
#
_cell.length_a   1.000
_cell.length_b   1.000
_cell.length_c   1.000
_cell.angle_alpha   90.00
_cell.angle_beta   90.00
_cell.angle_gamma   90.00
#
_symmetry.space_group_name_H-M   'P 1'
#
loop_
_entity.id
_entity.type
_entity.pdbx_description
1 polymer ?
#
loop_
_entity_poly.entity_id
_entity_poly.type
_entity_poly.pdbx_seq_one_letter_code
_entity_poly.pdbx_strand_id
1 'polypeptide(L)'
;MAGVIQYSGYAAHLYNTVPRNPGVDKVVPGKVDINVDFGTKKLAGKIVATDNYQFGADSVVNLSADVKGNKFEGSLNGTSTEGAFYGKDAAELTGYYVNPDKKYLGVYGASKQ
;
A
#
# COMPACT_ATOMS: atom_id res chain seq x y z
N MET A 1 17.44 -14.36 3.46
CA MET A 1 17.20 -13.17 4.30
C MET A 1 16.25 -13.61 5.40
N ALA A 2 16.60 -13.44 6.68
CA ALA A 2 15.75 -13.80 7.80
C ALA A 2 15.58 -12.57 8.69
N GLY A 3 14.36 -12.32 9.16
CA GLY A 3 14.02 -11.16 9.98
C GLY A 3 13.01 -10.21 9.31
N VAL A 4 12.59 -9.24 10.11
CA VAL A 4 11.68 -8.17 9.69
C VAL A 4 12.49 -7.03 9.09
N ILE A 5 12.16 -6.66 7.86
CA ILE A 5 12.80 -5.57 7.12
C ILE A 5 11.78 -4.45 6.91
N GLN A 6 12.22 -3.22 7.16
CA GLN A 6 11.43 -2.01 6.94
C GLN A 6 11.69 -1.43 5.55
N TYR A 7 10.62 -0.96 4.92
CA TYR A 7 10.63 -0.20 3.67
C TYR A 7 9.78 1.05 3.87
N SER A 8 10.29 2.19 3.42
CA SER A 8 9.56 3.45 3.46
C SER A 8 9.61 4.15 2.11
N GLY A 9 8.58 4.92 1.79
CA GLY A 9 8.50 5.65 0.53
C GLY A 9 7.21 6.43 0.36
N TYR A 10 6.73 6.51 -0.87
CA TYR A 10 5.61 7.35 -1.26
C TYR A 10 4.47 6.57 -1.93
N ALA A 11 3.29 7.17 -1.90
CA ALA A 11 2.08 6.65 -2.50
C ALA A 11 1.30 7.75 -3.24
N ALA A 12 0.49 7.35 -4.21
CA ALA A 12 -0.59 8.15 -4.75
C ALA A 12 -1.91 7.46 -4.40
N HIS A 13 -2.77 8.15 -3.65
CA HIS A 13 -4.08 7.66 -3.23
C HIS A 13 -5.18 8.35 -4.03
N LEU A 14 -6.03 7.57 -4.67
CA LEU A 14 -7.17 8.06 -5.43
C LEU A 14 -8.45 7.64 -4.73
N TYR A 15 -9.35 8.57 -4.50
CA TYR A 15 -10.64 8.29 -3.88
C TYR A 15 -11.76 9.10 -4.52
N ASN A 16 -12.99 8.70 -4.22
CA ASN A 16 -14.18 9.38 -4.67
C ASN A 16 -14.69 10.36 -3.60
N THR A 17 -14.86 11.63 -3.96
CA THR A 17 -15.43 12.66 -3.08
C THR A 17 -16.96 12.75 -3.15
N VAL A 18 -17.58 12.13 -4.16
CA VAL A 18 -19.02 12.20 -4.44
C VAL A 18 -19.64 10.79 -4.39
N PRO A 19 -20.43 10.44 -3.37
CA PRO A 19 -20.94 9.08 -3.16
C PRO A 19 -21.68 8.44 -4.34
N ARG A 20 -22.32 9.25 -5.20
CA ARG A 20 -23.10 8.80 -6.37
C ARG A 20 -22.30 8.73 -7.68
N ASN A 21 -21.06 9.19 -7.69
CA ASN A 21 -20.19 9.07 -8.86
C ASN A 21 -19.61 7.64 -8.94
N PRO A 22 -19.56 6.98 -10.11
CA PRO A 22 -18.95 5.66 -10.24
C PRO A 22 -17.40 5.68 -10.19
N GLY A 23 -16.75 6.81 -10.45
CA GLY A 23 -15.28 6.91 -10.52
C GLY A 23 -14.60 7.53 -9.30
N VAL A 24 -13.27 7.40 -9.24
CA VAL A 24 -12.41 8.24 -8.37
C VAL A 24 -12.23 9.61 -9.03
N ASP A 25 -12.23 10.68 -8.24
CA ASP A 25 -12.20 12.08 -8.73
C ASP A 25 -11.14 12.94 -8.05
N LYS A 26 -10.43 12.40 -7.05
CA LYS A 26 -9.38 13.11 -6.34
C LYS A 26 -8.15 12.23 -6.15
N VAL A 27 -6.98 12.83 -6.36
CA VAL A 27 -5.67 12.21 -6.12
C VAL A 27 -4.97 12.96 -4.98
N VAL A 28 -4.41 12.21 -4.04
CA VAL A 28 -3.72 12.74 -2.86
C VAL A 28 -2.36 12.05 -2.71
N PRO A 29 -1.26 12.80 -2.53
CA PRO A 29 0.03 12.22 -2.19
C PRO A 29 0.02 11.60 -0.78
N GLY A 30 0.72 10.48 -0.64
CA GLY A 30 0.85 9.76 0.63
C GLY A 30 2.28 9.29 0.90
N LYS A 31 2.52 8.91 2.15
CA LYS A 31 3.70 8.16 2.60
C LYS A 31 3.30 6.73 2.88
N VAL A 32 4.21 5.81 2.63
CA VAL A 32 4.02 4.38 2.90
C VAL A 32 5.15 3.85 3.78
N ASP A 33 4.78 3.09 4.79
CA ASP A 33 5.70 2.33 5.66
C ASP A 33 5.29 0.85 5.63
N ILE A 34 6.24 -0.04 5.36
CA ILE A 34 5.99 -1.47 5.18
C ILE A 34 7.00 -2.27 5.98
N ASN A 35 6.48 -3.20 6.76
CA ASN A 35 7.25 -4.25 7.41
C ASN A 35 7.07 -5.55 6.64
N VAL A 36 8.18 -6.15 6.23
CA VAL A 36 8.20 -7.47 5.59
C VAL A 36 8.94 -8.43 6.48
N ASP A 37 8.24 -9.43 6.97
CA ASP A 37 8.85 -10.57 7.66
C ASP A 37 9.14 -11.67 6.63
N PHE A 38 10.41 -11.80 6.25
CA PHE A 38 10.85 -12.84 5.31
C PHE A 38 10.88 -14.24 5.93
N GLY A 39 10.84 -14.35 7.26
CA GLY A 39 10.75 -15.63 7.96
C GLY A 39 9.34 -16.21 7.90
N THR A 40 8.34 -15.39 8.25
CA THR A 40 6.91 -15.80 8.18
C THR A 40 6.27 -15.56 6.82
N LYS A 41 6.98 -14.89 5.89
CA LYS A 41 6.51 -14.52 4.54
C LYS A 41 5.25 -13.65 4.59
N LYS A 42 5.22 -12.69 5.52
CA LYS A 42 4.11 -11.76 5.71
C LYS A 42 4.57 -10.32 5.48
N LEU A 43 3.67 -9.52 4.94
CA LEU A 43 3.83 -8.08 4.74
C LEU A 43 2.71 -7.35 5.47
N ALA A 44 3.08 -6.34 6.25
CA ALA A 44 2.16 -5.39 6.86
C ALA A 44 2.54 -3.98 6.43
N GLY A 45 1.60 -3.24 5.84
CA GLY A 45 1.82 -1.89 5.33
C GLY A 45 0.86 -0.88 5.91
N LYS A 46 1.31 0.37 6.00
CA LYS A 46 0.51 1.52 6.41
C LYS A 46 0.75 2.66 5.44
N ILE A 47 -0.32 3.22 4.90
CA ILE A 47 -0.29 4.39 4.02
C ILE A 47 -1.07 5.52 4.67
N VAL A 48 -0.47 6.70 4.70
CA VAL A 48 -1.07 7.94 5.25
C VAL A 48 -0.90 9.08 4.27
N ALA A 49 -1.77 10.07 4.31
CA ALA A 49 -1.61 11.28 3.52
C ALA A 49 -0.34 12.04 3.93
N THR A 50 0.32 12.72 2.99
CA THR A 50 1.39 13.67 3.33
C THR A 50 0.81 14.91 4.01
N ASP A 51 1.66 15.68 4.67
CA ASP A 51 1.27 16.86 5.46
C ASP A 51 0.34 17.80 4.66
N ASN A 52 -0.73 18.26 5.34
CA ASN A 52 -1.82 19.10 4.81
C ASN A 52 -2.84 18.40 3.88
N TYR A 53 -2.74 17.09 3.68
CA TYR A 53 -3.73 16.31 2.93
C TYR A 53 -4.47 15.29 3.83
N GLN A 54 -5.56 14.74 3.30
CA GLN A 54 -6.41 13.75 3.95
C GLN A 54 -7.02 12.80 2.90
N PHE A 55 -7.12 11.52 3.19
CA PHE A 55 -7.71 10.49 2.32
C PHE A 55 -9.25 10.45 2.43
N GLY A 56 -9.88 11.62 2.40
CA GLY A 56 -11.33 11.74 2.58
C GLY A 56 -11.79 11.26 3.95
N ALA A 57 -12.68 10.27 3.98
CA ALA A 57 -13.23 9.70 5.21
C ALA A 57 -12.28 8.70 5.89
N ASP A 58 -11.31 8.15 5.16
CA ASP A 58 -10.28 7.29 5.72
C ASP A 58 -9.06 8.14 6.11
N SER A 59 -8.47 7.90 7.28
CA SER A 59 -7.23 8.58 7.69
C SER A 59 -5.98 7.73 7.39
N VAL A 60 -6.16 6.43 7.25
CA VAL A 60 -5.09 5.44 7.08
C VAL A 60 -5.58 4.28 6.21
N VAL A 61 -4.76 3.84 5.27
CA VAL A 61 -4.94 2.57 4.56
C VAL A 61 -3.96 1.55 5.14
N ASN A 62 -4.48 0.45 5.69
CA ASN A 62 -3.67 -0.66 6.18
C ASN A 62 -3.65 -1.80 5.16
N LEU A 63 -2.48 -2.39 4.94
CA LEU A 63 -2.25 -3.47 4.00
C LEU A 63 -1.78 -4.72 4.74
N SER A 64 -2.24 -5.88 4.29
CA SER A 64 -1.75 -7.20 4.73
C SER A 64 -1.61 -8.10 3.51
N ALA A 65 -0.47 -8.76 3.36
CA ALA A 65 -0.21 -9.65 2.25
C ALA A 65 0.69 -10.83 2.61
N ASP A 66 0.54 -11.91 1.84
CA ASP A 66 1.41 -13.06 1.83
C ASP A 66 2.49 -12.89 0.76
N VAL A 67 3.73 -13.27 1.08
CA VAL A 67 4.88 -13.20 0.18
C VAL A 67 5.11 -14.57 -0.48
N LYS A 68 5.10 -14.58 -1.82
CA LYS A 68 5.35 -15.78 -2.64
C LYS A 68 6.35 -15.47 -3.75
N GLY A 69 7.55 -16.06 -3.62
CA GLY A 69 8.66 -15.72 -4.50
C GLY A 69 9.05 -14.25 -4.31
N ASN A 70 9.11 -13.48 -5.40
CA ASN A 70 9.34 -12.04 -5.36
C ASN A 70 8.04 -11.21 -5.41
N LYS A 71 6.87 -11.84 -5.32
CA LYS A 71 5.56 -11.16 -5.32
C LYS A 71 4.91 -11.21 -3.95
N PHE A 72 3.94 -10.33 -3.74
CA PHE A 72 3.05 -10.39 -2.61
C PHE A 72 1.62 -10.05 -3.03
N GLU A 73 0.65 -10.68 -2.37
CA GLU A 73 -0.78 -10.46 -2.59
C GLU A 73 -1.55 -10.67 -1.28
N GLY A 74 -2.63 -9.92 -1.09
CA GLY A 74 -3.49 -10.13 0.07
C GLY A 74 -4.65 -9.15 0.14
N SER A 75 -5.44 -9.28 1.22
CA SER A 75 -6.57 -8.41 1.48
C SER A 75 -6.76 -8.20 2.98
N LEU A 76 -7.10 -6.96 3.36
CA LEU A 76 -7.42 -6.59 4.73
C LEU A 76 -8.60 -5.61 4.72
N ASN A 77 -9.69 -5.93 5.43
CA ASN A 77 -10.88 -5.07 5.55
C ASN A 77 -11.45 -4.59 4.19
N GLY A 78 -11.47 -5.48 3.19
CA GLY A 78 -11.96 -5.18 1.84
C GLY A 78 -10.94 -4.48 0.93
N THR A 79 -9.76 -4.12 1.45
CA THR A 79 -8.67 -3.55 0.66
C THR A 79 -7.75 -4.65 0.18
N SER A 80 -7.79 -4.97 -1.12
CA SER A 80 -6.82 -5.85 -1.75
C SER A 80 -5.53 -5.10 -2.06
N THR A 81 -4.41 -5.82 -2.04
CA THR A 81 -3.09 -5.31 -2.45
C THR A 81 -2.32 -6.37 -3.20
N GLU A 82 -1.59 -5.95 -4.22
CA GLU A 82 -0.66 -6.79 -4.98
C GLU A 82 0.59 -5.99 -5.34
N GLY A 83 1.72 -6.69 -5.42
CA GLY A 83 2.96 -6.07 -5.83
C GLY A 83 4.14 -7.03 -5.85
N ALA A 84 5.34 -6.46 -5.96
CA ALA A 84 6.56 -7.24 -6.05
C ALA A 84 7.78 -6.50 -5.49
N PHE A 85 8.79 -7.29 -5.16
CA PHE A 85 10.14 -6.87 -4.79
C PHE A 85 11.03 -6.75 -6.03
N TYR A 86 11.86 -5.71 -6.04
CA TYR A 86 12.78 -5.36 -7.12
C TYR A 86 14.17 -5.00 -6.56
N GLY A 87 15.14 -4.92 -7.47
CA GLY A 87 16.52 -4.64 -7.13
C GLY A 87 17.23 -5.83 -6.48
N LYS A 88 18.56 -5.71 -6.35
CA LYS A 88 19.39 -6.73 -5.70
C LYS A 88 18.91 -6.91 -4.25
N ASP A 89 18.67 -8.16 -3.87
CA ASP A 89 18.27 -8.55 -2.52
C ASP A 89 17.00 -7.82 -2.02
N ALA A 90 16.03 -7.59 -2.92
CA ALA A 90 14.78 -6.90 -2.63
C ALA A 90 15.02 -5.49 -2.03
N ALA A 91 15.91 -4.72 -2.64
CA ALA A 91 16.21 -3.34 -2.22
C ALA A 91 14.98 -2.42 -2.27
N GLU A 92 14.02 -2.72 -3.15
CA GLU A 92 12.83 -1.91 -3.38
C GLU A 92 11.59 -2.79 -3.53
N LEU A 93 10.42 -2.19 -3.35
CA LEU A 93 9.14 -2.80 -3.68
C LEU A 93 8.17 -1.75 -4.23
N THR A 94 7.23 -2.21 -5.04
CA THR A 94 6.08 -1.41 -5.47
C THR A 94 4.83 -2.28 -5.54
N GLY A 95 3.66 -1.66 -5.41
CA GLY A 95 2.38 -2.32 -5.50
C GLY A 95 1.23 -1.35 -5.70
N TYR A 96 0.04 -1.91 -5.84
CA TYR A 96 -1.21 -1.19 -5.84
C TYR A 96 -2.15 -1.73 -4.77
N TYR A 97 -3.15 -0.95 -4.40
CA TYR A 97 -4.25 -1.39 -3.56
C TYR A 97 -5.57 -0.86 -4.07
N VAL A 98 -6.66 -1.59 -3.82
CA VAL A 98 -8.01 -1.23 -4.24
C VAL A 98 -9.01 -1.59 -3.15
N ASN A 99 -9.97 -0.70 -2.89
CA ASN A 99 -11.15 -0.99 -2.09
C ASN A 99 -12.40 -0.50 -2.84
N PRO A 100 -13.15 -1.41 -3.50
CA PRO A 100 -14.33 -1.04 -4.27
C PRO A 100 -15.46 -0.46 -3.42
N ASP A 101 -15.67 -0.99 -2.21
CA ASP A 101 -16.76 -0.57 -1.31
C ASP A 101 -16.54 0.86 -0.80
N LYS A 102 -15.29 1.18 -0.42
CA LYS A 102 -14.87 2.52 -0.02
C LYS A 102 -14.51 3.42 -1.20
N LYS A 103 -14.57 2.90 -2.43
CA LYS A 103 -14.29 3.61 -3.68
C LYS A 103 -12.96 4.34 -3.69
N TYR A 104 -11.89 3.63 -3.32
CA TYR A 104 -10.53 4.12 -3.47
C TYR A 104 -9.61 3.10 -4.12
N LEU A 105 -8.52 3.58 -4.70
CA LEU A 105 -7.38 2.80 -5.12
C LEU A 105 -6.10 3.61 -4.96
N GLY A 106 -4.96 2.97 -5.07
CA GLY A 106 -3.70 3.70 -5.11
C GLY A 106 -2.54 2.83 -5.51
N VAL A 107 -1.41 3.50 -5.71
CA VAL A 107 -0.11 2.88 -6.01
C VAL A 107 0.93 3.39 -5.04
N TYR A 108 1.95 2.59 -4.79
CA TYR A 108 3.03 2.94 -3.88
C TYR A 108 4.36 2.36 -4.32
N GLY A 109 5.45 3.01 -3.90
CA GLY A 109 6.82 2.53 -4.05
C GLY A 109 7.60 2.84 -2.78
N ALA A 110 8.44 1.90 -2.35
CA ALA A 110 9.22 2.02 -1.14
C ALA A 110 10.59 1.36 -1.27
N SER A 111 11.57 1.93 -0.57
CA SER A 111 12.95 1.45 -0.54
C SER A 111 13.28 0.97 0.87
N LYS A 112 14.09 -0.09 0.93
CA LYS A 112 14.58 -0.68 2.17
C LYS A 112 15.31 0.36 3.03
N GLN A 113 15.04 0.38 4.33
CA GLN A 113 15.72 1.21 5.33
C GLN A 113 16.95 0.51 5.93
#